data_AF-A0A1I5QI35-F1
#
_entry.id   AF-A0A1I5QI35-F1
#
_cell.length_a   1.000
_cell.length_b   1.000
_cell.length_c   1.000
_cell.angle_alpha   90.00
_cell.angle_beta   90.00
_cell.angle_gamma   90.00
#
_symmetry.space_group_name_H-M   'P 1'
#
loop_
_entity.id
_entity.type
_entity.pdbx_description
1 polymer ?
#
loop_
_entity_poly.entity_id
_entity_poly.type
_entity_poly.pdbx_seq_one_letter_code
_entity_poly.pdbx_strand_id
1 'polypeptide(L)' 'MNITPYLIPADAVVSEEEIKKSRFITYLAHTPGVESAKAFVADIKARHVNARHNCWAFVAGRPDDSKSLGL' A
#
# COMPACT_ATOMS: atom_id res chain seq x y z
N MET A 1 -0.87 -16.08 21.04
CA MET A 1 -0.95 -14.86 20.20
C MET A 1 0.35 -14.08 20.41
N ASN A 2 1.03 -13.66 19.34
CA ASN A 2 2.23 -12.85 19.45
C ASN A 2 1.83 -11.40 19.75
N ILE A 3 2.06 -10.95 20.99
CA ILE A 3 1.68 -9.61 21.47
C ILE A 3 2.84 -8.61 21.41
N THR A 4 4.02 -9.03 20.94
CA THR A 4 5.18 -8.16 20.82
C THR A 4 4.88 -7.04 19.82
N PRO A 5 5.07 -5.76 20.18
CA PRO A 5 4.83 -4.65 19.28
C PRO A 5 5.73 -4.75 18.04
N TYR A 6 5.26 -4.21 16.93
CA TYR A 6 5.99 -4.14 15.66
C TYR A 6 5.86 -2.75 15.05
N LEU A 7 6.80 -2.40 14.18
CA LEU A 7 6.81 -1.11 13.51
C LEU A 7 5.70 -1.03 12.48
N ILE A 8 5.03 0.11 12.44
CA ILE A 8 4.05 0.50 11.44
C ILE A 8 4.47 1.83 10.83
N PRO A 9 4.00 2.19 9.62
CA PRO A 9 4.20 3.53 9.09
C PRO A 9 3.65 4.58 10.07
N ALA A 10 4.48 5.55 10.44
CA ALA A 10 4.06 6.66 11.31
C ALA A 10 3.09 7.60 10.58
N ASP A 11 3.40 7.86 9.30
CA ASP A 11 2.64 8.77 8.44
C ASP A 11 2.51 8.18 7.03
N ALA A 12 1.54 8.71 6.28
CA ALA A 12 1.43 8.42 4.86
C ALA A 12 2.55 9.15 4.08
N VAL A 13 3.10 8.48 3.07
CA VAL A 13 4.17 9.00 2.22
C VAL A 13 3.78 8.82 0.76
N VAL A 14 4.09 9.83 -0.04
CA VAL A 14 4.02 9.77 -1.49
C VAL A 14 5.41 10.04 -2.05
N SER A 15 5.85 9.18 -2.96
CA SER A 15 7.10 9.36 -3.70
C SER A 15 6.82 9.27 -5.18
N GLU A 16 7.45 10.13 -5.97
CA GLU A 16 7.31 10.16 -7.42
C GLU A 16 8.69 10.08 -8.07
N GLU A 17 8.79 9.26 -9.11
CA GLU A 17 10.01 9.08 -9.90
C GLU A 17 9.68 9.08 -11.40
N GLU A 18 10.52 9.73 -12.20
CA GLU A 18 10.46 9.64 -13.66
C GLU A 18 11.59 8.72 -14.17
N ILE A 19 11.20 7.63 -14.85
CA ILE A 19 12.13 6.69 -15.46
C ILE A 19 11.81 6.61 -16.95
N LYS A 20 12.74 7.05 -17.80
CA LYS A 20 12.60 7.00 -19.28
C LYS A 20 11.28 7.61 -19.77
N LYS A 21 10.93 8.82 -19.30
CA LYS A 21 9.66 9.53 -19.60
C LYS A 21 8.39 8.83 -19.12
N SER A 22 8.51 7.77 -18.32
CA SER A 22 7.39 7.14 -17.62
C SER A 22 7.37 7.63 -16.18
N ARG A 23 6.20 8.05 -15.71
CA ARG A 23 6.00 8.52 -14.34
C ARG A 23 5.53 7.38 -13.44
N PHE A 24 6.20 7.18 -12.31
CA PHE A 24 5.87 6.21 -11.28
C PHE A 24 5.55 6.94 -9.99
N ILE A 25 4.36 6.72 -9.44
CA ILE A 25 3.91 7.34 -8.19
C ILE A 25 3.63 6.24 -7.19
N THR A 26 4.37 6.23 -6.09
CA THR A 26 4.23 5.26 -4.99
C THR A 26 3.50 5.92 -3.83
N TYR A 27 2.42 5.28 -3.39
CA TYR A 27 1.66 5.68 -2.21
C TYR A 27 1.85 4.64 -1.11
N LEU A 28 2.27 5.08 0.07
CA LEU A 28 2.44 4.22 1.24
C LEU A 28 1.65 4.81 2.42
N ALA A 29 0.85 4.00 3.10
CA ALA A 29 0.04 4.44 4.23
C ALA A 29 -0.18 3.30 5.23
N HIS A 30 -0.38 3.65 6.50
CA HIS A 30 -0.82 2.69 7.51
C HIS A 30 -2.29 2.30 7.25
N THR A 31 -2.54 1.01 7.05
CA THR A 31 -3.86 0.44 6.80
C THR A 31 -4.12 -0.72 7.77
N PRO A 32 -4.85 -0.50 8.88
CA PRO A 32 -5.15 -1.57 9.82
C PRO A 32 -6.17 -2.53 9.20
N GLY A 33 -5.69 -3.71 8.80
CA GLY A 33 -6.51 -4.81 8.28
C GLY A 33 -6.83 -4.74 6.77
N VAL A 34 -7.42 -5.83 6.27
CA VAL A 34 -7.60 -6.04 4.82
C VAL A 34 -8.58 -5.05 4.21
N GLU A 35 -9.65 -4.71 4.92
CA GLU A 35 -10.68 -3.79 4.43
C GLU A 35 -10.13 -2.38 4.21
N SER A 36 -9.34 -1.86 5.16
CA SER A 36 -8.72 -0.54 5.01
C SER A 36 -7.65 -0.54 3.91
N ALA A 37 -6.90 -1.63 3.76
CA ALA A 37 -5.94 -1.79 2.67
C ALA A 37 -6.63 -1.79 1.28
N LYS A 38 -7.72 -2.55 1.12
CA LYS A 38 -8.50 -2.56 -0.13
C LYS A 38 -9.14 -1.22 -0.44
N ALA A 39 -9.69 -0.54 0.58
CA ALA A 39 -10.27 0.80 0.42
C ALA A 39 -9.21 1.79 -0.07
N PHE A 40 -8.00 1.74 0.51
CA PHE A 40 -6.88 2.58 0.07
C PHE A 40 -6.47 2.30 -1.38
N VAL A 41 -6.34 1.02 -1.77
CA VAL A 41 -6.04 0.65 -3.16
C VAL A 41 -7.12 1.16 -4.12
N ALA A 42 -8.40 1.05 -3.76
CA ALA A 42 -9.50 1.54 -4.59
C ALA A 42 -9.45 3.07 -4.77
N ASP A 43 -9.15 3.83 -3.72
CA ASP A 43 -8.99 5.28 -3.77
C ASP A 43 -7.81 5.69 -4.66
N ILE A 44 -6.63 5.07 -4.52
CA ILE A 44 -5.48 5.35 -5.38
C ILE A 44 -5.79 5.03 -6.86
N LYS A 45 -6.45 3.90 -7.12
CA LYS A 45 -6.90 3.54 -8.48
C LYS A 45 -7.87 4.56 -9.07
N ALA A 46 -8.79 5.10 -8.27
CA ALA A 46 -9.71 6.13 -8.71
C ALA A 46 -8.99 7.44 -9.04
N ARG A 47 -8.00 7.84 -8.22
CA ARG A 47 -7.17 9.03 -8.47
C ARG A 47 -6.33 8.91 -9.76
N HIS A 48 -5.90 7.70 -10.11
CA HIS A 48 -5.03 7.42 -11.26
C HIS A 48 -5.69 6.48 -12.28
N VAL A 49 -6.97 6.73 -12.60
CA VAL A 49 -7.73 5.92 -13.57
C VAL A 49 -7.07 5.84 -14.96
N ASN A 50 -6.28 6.86 -15.32
CA ASN A 50 -5.58 6.96 -16.59
C ASN A 50 -4.18 6.32 -16.58
N ALA A 51 -3.72 5.77 -15.45
CA ALA A 51 -2.44 5.06 -15.40
C ALA A 51 -2.54 3.73 -16.15
N ARG A 52 -1.53 3.40 -16.95
CA ARG A 52 -1.46 2.12 -17.67
C ARG A 52 -1.42 0.92 -16.72
N HIS A 53 -0.80 1.11 -15.56
CA HIS A 53 -0.70 0.11 -14.51
C HIS A 53 -1.01 0.75 -13.16
N ASN A 54 -1.86 0.09 -12.39
CA ASN A 54 -2.12 0.41 -10.99
C ASN A 54 -1.71 -0.82 -10.16
N CYS A 55 -0.40 -1.06 -10.07
CA CYS A 55 0.15 -2.13 -9.25
C CYS A 55 -0.02 -1.79 -7.76
N TRP A 56 -0.32 -2.78 -6.93
CA TRP A 56 -0.50 -2.59 -5.50
C TRP A 56 -0.02 -3.82 -4.74
N ALA A 57 0.30 -3.63 -3.47
CA ALA A 57 0.64 -4.69 -2.54
C ALA A 57 0.27 -4.21 -1.13
N PHE A 58 -0.11 -5.11 -0.24
CA PHE A 58 -0.32 -4.76 1.16
C PHE A 58 0.03 -5.89 2.13
N VAL A 59 0.39 -5.49 3.35
CA VAL A 59 0.49 -6.36 4.53
C VAL A 59 -0.55 -5.88 5.53
N ALA A 60 -1.66 -6.62 5.63
CA ALA A 60 -2.82 -6.26 6.43
C ALA A 60 -2.86 -7.00 7.78
N GLY A 61 -1.69 -7.24 8.35
CA GLY A 61 -1.50 -8.01 9.57
C GLY A 61 -0.09 -7.79 10.12
N ARG A 62 0.34 -8.68 11.03
CA ARG A 62 1.72 -8.63 11.50
C ARG A 62 2.67 -9.00 10.35
N PRO A 63 3.88 -8.43 10.31
CA PRO A 63 4.85 -8.70 9.24
C PRO A 63 5.33 -10.17 9.24
N ASP A 64 5.20 -10.89 10.35
CA ASP A 64 5.52 -12.31 10.48
C ASP A 64 4.34 -13.25 10.12
N ASP A 65 3.17 -12.69 9.75
CA ASP A 65 1.98 -13.46 9.38
C ASP A 65 1.66 -13.32 7.89
N SER A 66 1.93 -14.39 7.13
CA SER A 66 1.69 -14.43 5.68
C SER A 66 0.21 -14.54 5.29
N LYS A 67 -0.70 -14.74 6.25
CA LYS A 67 -2.14 -14.97 5.97
C LYS A 67 -2.88 -13.71 5.52
N SER A 68 -2.29 -12.53 5.67
CA SER A 68 -2.94 -11.24 5.38
C SER A 68 -2.15 -10.41 4.36
N LEU A 69 -1.54 -11.07 3.38
CA LEU A 69 -0.87 -10.44 2.25
C LEU A 69 -1.82 -10.29 1.06
N GLY A 70 -1.66 -9.21 0.29
CA GLY A 70 -2.36 -9.00 -0.97
C GLY A 70 -1.44 -8.43 -2.06
N LEU A 71 -1.67 -8.85 -3.30
CA LEU A 71 -0.96 -8.44 -4.54
C LEU A 71 -1.97 -8.30 -5.69
#